data_AF-A0A699X1F6-F1
#
_entry.id   AF-A0A699X1F6-F1
#
_cell.length_a   1.000
_cell.length_b   1.000
_cell.length_c   1.000
_cell.angle_alpha   90.00
_cell.angle_beta   90.00
_cell.angle_gamma   90.00
#
_symmetry.space_group_name_H-M   'P 1'
#
loop_
_entity.id
_entity.type
_entity.pdbx_description
1 polymer ?
#
loop_
_entity_poly.entity_id
_entity_poly.type
_entity_poly.pdbx_seq_one_letter_code
_entity_poly.pdbx_strand_id
1 'polypeptide(L)' 'MAKYRVTHRLSTAYHPQTSGQVEVTNRGLKRILKRTVGENCASWSDKLEDALWAFRTASKLQSVVPPIV' A
#
# COMPACT_ATOMS: atom_id res chain seq x y z
N MET A 1 -18.06 -11.24 13.99
CA MET A 1 -16.64 -11.13 14.40
C MET A 1 -16.02 -12.47 14.87
N ALA A 2 -16.78 -13.49 15.30
CA ALA A 2 -16.21 -14.73 15.85
C ALA A 2 -15.85 -15.83 14.83
N LYS A 3 -16.30 -15.74 13.56
CA LYS A 3 -16.12 -16.81 12.55
C LYS A 3 -14.65 -17.12 12.22
N TYR A 4 -13.78 -16.11 12.26
CA TYR A 4 -12.36 -16.25 11.93
C TYR A 4 -11.43 -16.02 13.12
N ARG A 5 -11.98 -15.85 14.33
CA ARG A 5 -11.21 -15.50 15.56
C ARG A 5 -10.27 -14.30 15.36
N VAL A 6 -10.66 -13.34 14.52
CA VAL A 6 -9.91 -12.10 14.30
C VAL A 6 -10.44 -11.02 15.23
N THR A 7 -9.55 -10.47 16.05
CA THR A 7 -9.84 -9.29 16.87
C THR A 7 -9.63 -8.03 16.04
N HIS A 8 -10.72 -7.37 15.66
CA HIS A 8 -10.66 -6.10 14.96
C HIS A 8 -10.32 -4.96 15.93
N ARG A 9 -9.20 -4.28 15.70
CA ARG A 9 -8.85 -3.04 16.40
C ARG A 9 -9.32 -1.86 15.56
N LEU A 10 -10.26 -1.09 16.09
CA LEU A 10 -10.80 0.10 15.42
C LEU A 10 -10.05 1.35 15.86
N SER A 11 -9.82 2.26 14.92
CA SER A 11 -9.26 3.59 15.16
C SER A 11 -10.34 4.64 14.90
N THR A 12 -10.31 5.74 15.65
CA THR A 12 -11.22 6.87 15.45
C THR A 12 -10.84 7.65 14.18
N ALA A 13 -11.84 8.01 13.36
CA ALA A 13 -11.63 8.60 12.03
C ALA A 13 -10.78 9.89 12.02
N TYR A 14 -10.85 10.70 13.08
CA TYR A 14 -10.15 11.98 13.18
C TYR A 14 -8.87 11.94 14.02
N HIS A 15 -8.60 10.82 14.71
CA HIS A 15 -7.39 10.64 15.52
C HIS A 15 -6.98 9.15 15.52
N PRO A 16 -6.50 8.61 14.39
CA PRO A 16 -6.24 7.19 14.30
C PRO A 16 -4.96 6.80 15.04
N GLN A 17 -5.10 6.31 16.27
CA GLN A 17 -3.98 5.98 17.16
C GLN A 17 -3.05 4.89 16.61
N THR A 18 -3.52 4.03 15.68
CA THR A 18 -2.77 2.86 15.22
C THR A 18 -2.57 2.79 13.70
N SER A 19 -2.89 3.85 12.95
CA SER A 19 -2.91 3.80 11.47
C SER A 19 -1.59 4.21 10.80
N GLY A 20 -0.53 4.53 11.54
CA GLY A 20 0.71 5.06 10.95
C GLY A 20 1.31 4.18 9.85
N GLN A 21 1.39 2.86 10.07
CA GLN A 21 1.89 1.93 9.04
C GLN A 21 0.99 1.89 7.80
N VAL A 22 -0.33 1.91 8.00
CA VAL A 22 -1.33 1.92 6.92
C VAL A 22 -1.25 3.23 6.13
N GLU A 23 -1.03 4.36 6.79
CA GLU A 23 -0.85 5.65 6.15
C GLU A 23 0.40 5.70 5.27
N VAL A 24 1.53 5.19 5.76
CA VAL A 24 2.79 5.13 4.98
C VAL A 24 2.60 4.24 3.74
N THR A 25 2.00 3.06 3.92
CA THR A 25 1.70 2.14 2.80
C THR A 25 0.75 2.79 1.79
N ASN A 26 -0.33 3.42 2.24
CA ASN A 26 -1.29 4.08 1.36
C ASN A 26 -0.66 5.25 0.58
N ARG A 27 0.24 6.03 1.21
CA ARG A 27 0.99 7.09 0.52
C ARG A 27 1.91 6.53 -0.56
N GLY A 28 2.59 5.41 -0.29
CA GLY A 28 3.43 4.71 -1.26
C GLY A 28 2.64 4.21 -2.47
N LEU A 29 1.53 3.50 -2.22
CA LEU A 29 0.65 2.99 -3.27
C LEU A 29 0.04 4.12 -4.11
N LYS A 30 -0.43 5.20 -3.48
CA LYS A 30 -0.96 6.37 -4.18
C LYS A 30 0.07 7.00 -5.12
N ARG A 31 1.36 7.02 -4.73
CA ARG A 31 2.44 7.53 -5.59
C ARG A 31 2.68 6.65 -6.81
N ILE A 32 2.65 5.33 -6.64
CA ILE A 32 2.82 4.37 -7.74
C ILE A 32 1.63 4.49 -8.71
N LEU A 33 0.41 4.42 -8.18
CA LEU A 33 -0.81 4.58 -8.98
C LEU A 33 -0.84 5.89 -9.76
N LYS A 34 -0.47 7.01 -9.14
CA LYS A 34 -0.41 8.31 -9.83
C LYS A 34 0.58 8.30 -10.99
N ARG A 35 1.70 7.56 -10.88
CA ARG A 35 2.67 7.41 -11.97
C ARG A 35 2.15 6.49 -13.08
N THR A 36 1.42 5.43 -12.76
CA THR A 36 0.93 4.45 -13.75
C THR A 36 -0.34 4.91 -14.47
N VAL A 37 -1.22 5.64 -13.78
CA VAL A 37 -2.52 6.10 -14.29
C VAL A 37 -2.43 7.50 -14.93
N GLY A 38 -1.43 8.30 -14.54
CA GLY A 38 -1.30 9.68 -15.02
C GLY A 38 -2.47 10.55 -14.54
N GLU A 39 -2.97 11.43 -15.41
CA GLU A 39 -4.10 12.33 -15.12
C GLU A 39 -5.47 11.65 -15.30
N ASN A 40 -5.54 10.57 -16.10
CA ASN A 40 -6.80 9.87 -16.38
C ASN A 40 -7.10 8.83 -15.31
N CYS A 41 -7.64 9.30 -14.17
CA CYS A 41 -7.96 8.49 -13.00
C CYS A 41 -9.11 7.47 -13.21
N ALA A 42 -9.68 7.32 -14.41
CA ALA A 42 -10.84 6.46 -14.61
C ALA A 42 -10.52 4.94 -14.55
N SER A 43 -9.29 4.54 -14.87
CA SER A 43 -8.84 3.13 -14.93
C SER A 43 -7.90 2.72 -13.79
N TRP A 44 -7.98 3.40 -12.65
CA TRP A 44 -7.11 3.13 -11.50
C TRP A 44 -7.29 1.72 -10.93
N SER A 45 -8.50 1.16 -10.99
CA SER A 45 -8.82 -0.18 -10.52
C SER A 45 -8.06 -1.24 -11.31
N ASP A 46 -7.99 -1.08 -12.63
CA ASP A 46 -7.38 -2.06 -13.53
C ASP A 46 -5.85 -2.10 -13.35
N LYS A 47 -5.26 -0.98 -12.91
CA LYS A 47 -3.82 -0.84 -12.64
C LYS A 47 -3.45 -1.07 -11.18
N LEU A 48 -4.42 -1.41 -10.33
CA LEU A 48 -4.19 -1.59 -8.89
C LEU A 48 -3.34 -2.83 -8.59
N GLU A 49 -3.59 -3.93 -9.30
CA GLU A 49 -2.83 -5.17 -9.15
C GLU A 49 -1.35 -4.97 -9.53
N ASP A 50 -1.08 -4.30 -10.66
CA ASP A 50 0.28 -3.97 -11.09
C ASP A 50 1.00 -3.04 -10.09
N ALA A 51 0.27 -2.05 -9.54
CA ALA A 51 0.80 -1.15 -8.53
C ALA A 51 1.13 -1.88 -7.21
N LEU A 52 0.28 -2.82 -6.80
CA LEU A 52 0.50 -3.67 -5.63
C LEU A 52 1.69 -4.61 -5.84
N TRP A 53 1.82 -5.19 -7.03
CA TRP A 53 2.95 -6.03 -7.40
C TRP A 53 4.27 -5.24 -7.35
N ALA A 54 4.31 -4.06 -7.97
CA ALA A 54 5.48 -3.19 -7.95
C ALA A 54 5.85 -2.75 -6.51
N PHE A 55 4.87 -2.40 -5.68
CA PHE A 55 5.10 -2.03 -4.28
C PHE A 55 5.72 -3.19 -3.48
N ARG A 56 5.18 -4.39 -3.62
CA ARG A 56 5.67 -5.59 -2.92
C ARG A 56 7.08 -5.99 -3.37
N THR A 57 7.38 -5.87 -4.67
CA THR A 57 8.70 -6.19 -5.21
C THR A 57 9.75 -5.15 -4.83
N ALA A 58 9.40 -3.86 -4.83
CA ALA A 58 10.30 -2.79 -4.39
C ALA A 58 10.68 -2.92 -2.90
N SER A 59 9.72 -3.27 -2.03
CA SER A 59 10.01 -3.49 -0.60
C SER A 59 10.90 -4.72 -0.36
N LYS A 60 10.75 -5.79 -1.15
CA LYS A 60 11.63 -6.97 -1.07
C LYS A 60 13.07 -6.64 -1.46
N LEU A 61 13.26 -5.76 -2.45
CA LEU A 61 14.59 -5.31 -2.87
C LEU A 61 15.29 -4.43 -1.81
N GLN A 62 14.52 -3.69 -1.00
CA GLN A 62 15.09 -2.87 0.08
C GLN A 62 15.49 -3.69 1.33
N SER A 63 14.86 -4.84 1.52
CA SER A 63 15.18 -5.76 2.63
C SER A 63 16.38 -6.67 2.33
N VAL A 64 16.83 -6.75 1.07
CA VAL A 64 17.94 -7.61 0.63
C VAL A 64 18.84 -6.79 -0.31
N VAL A 65 19.97 -6.32 0.18
CA VAL A 65 21.01 -5.66 -0.64
C VAL A 65 22.33 -6.47 -0.50
N PRO A 66 23.25 -6.63 -1.50
CA PRO A 66 23.35 -6.11 -2.89
C PRO A 66 23.75 -7.18 -3.99
N PRO A 67 24.00 -6.80 -5.28
CA PRO A 67 25.38 -6.41 -5.67
C PRO A 67 25.47 -5.09 -6.45
N ILE A 68 26.42 -4.27 -5.99
CA ILE A 68 27.42 -3.47 -6.73
C ILE A 68 27.17 -3.28 -8.24
N VAL A 69 27.07 -2.02 -8.66
CA VAL A 69 27.91 -1.48 -9.74
C VAL A 69 28.78 -0.38 -9.17
#